data_AF-A0A368F4M4-F1
#
_entry.id   AF-A0A368F4M4-F1
#
_cell.length_a   1.000
_cell.length_b   1.000
_cell.length_c   1.000
_cell.angle_alpha   90.00
_cell.angle_beta   90.00
_cell.angle_gamma   90.00
#
_symmetry.space_group_name_H-M   'P 1'
#
loop_
_entity.id
_entity.type
_entity.pdbx_description
1 polymer ?
#
loop_
_entity_poly.entity_id
_entity_poly.type
_entity_poly.pdbx_seq_one_letter_code
_entity_poly.pdbx_strand_id
1 'polypeptide(L)'
;MIVVLQSLRKSEQSQTNNVTHNIIYDSVRVDGRGDGVIHDVQLRDKAVAELRAKIGEKKQEVDSLKDRETVLQKRVEVLDKVVGEVGGNVVAHPREAREPFALDDQTLGNLTKFFSFYDESSMAVRTEQRKVKKDLEKAERELSALMVELSRAESDNHTDNFSKSIVIAIESEKGGSVELEVSYQVYGASWHPSYDMRVETSGKQSLKITYFGNISQTTLEDWSNAALVSFSPHFLS
;
A
#
# COMPACT_ATOMS: atom_id res chain seq x y z
N MET A 1 -26.78 1.88 14.41
CA MET A 1 -26.27 2.23 15.76
C MET A 1 -25.06 3.11 15.59
N ILE A 2 -24.91 4.18 16.37
CA ILE A 2 -23.83 5.18 16.23
C ILE A 2 -22.69 4.83 17.19
N VAL A 3 -21.47 4.72 16.69
CA VAL A 3 -20.24 4.62 17.47
C VAL A 3 -19.52 5.96 17.38
N VAL A 4 -19.15 6.54 18.53
CA VAL A 4 -18.37 7.78 18.61
C VAL A 4 -16.93 7.40 18.97
N LEU A 5 -15.97 7.71 18.10
CA LEU A 5 -14.55 7.54 18.38
C LEU A 5 -13.81 8.87 18.42
N GLN A 6 -13.20 9.09 19.58
CA GLN A 6 -11.90 9.71 19.84
C GLN A 6 -11.70 11.21 19.54
N SER A 7 -11.48 11.98 20.61
CA SER A 7 -10.90 13.34 20.57
C SER A 7 -9.46 13.30 20.04
N LEU A 8 -9.26 13.82 18.84
CA LEU A 8 -7.92 13.96 18.23
C LEU A 8 -7.42 15.40 18.39
N ARG A 9 -6.16 15.61 18.80
CA ARG A 9 -5.48 16.92 18.82
C ARG A 9 -4.32 16.96 17.84
N LYS A 10 -4.47 17.61 16.68
CA LYS A 10 -3.37 17.87 15.72
C LYS A 10 -3.60 19.13 14.89
N SER A 11 -2.52 19.67 14.33
CA SER A 11 -2.49 20.95 13.61
C SER A 11 -2.53 20.86 12.07
N GLU A 12 -2.40 19.67 11.44
CA GLU A 12 -2.35 19.56 9.96
C GLU A 12 -3.04 18.32 9.37
N GLN A 13 -2.90 17.13 9.98
CA GLN A 13 -3.63 15.92 9.57
C GLN A 13 -3.95 15.03 10.77
N SER A 14 -5.16 14.50 10.81
CA SER A 14 -5.58 13.55 11.83
C SER A 14 -6.07 12.24 11.21
N GLN A 15 -5.70 11.11 11.83
CA GLN A 15 -6.06 9.78 11.37
C GLN A 15 -6.55 8.96 12.55
N THR A 16 -7.77 8.43 12.45
CA THR A 16 -8.26 7.39 13.35
C THR A 16 -7.98 6.03 12.71
N ASN A 17 -7.18 5.23 13.41
CA ASN A 17 -6.79 3.89 12.98
C ASN A 17 -7.74 2.83 13.55
N ASN A 18 -7.88 1.72 12.84
CA ASN A 18 -8.60 0.52 13.29
C ASN A 18 -10.12 0.68 13.46
N VAL A 19 -10.78 1.33 12.50
CA VAL A 19 -12.24 1.34 12.43
C VAL A 19 -12.73 0.03 11.81
N THR A 20 -13.83 -0.51 12.32
CA THR A 20 -14.39 -1.78 11.83
C THR A 20 -14.73 -1.76 10.34
N HIS A 21 -14.59 -2.91 9.68
CA HIS A 21 -15.05 -3.11 8.30
C HIS A 21 -16.58 -3.04 8.16
N ASN A 22 -17.31 -3.23 9.27
CA ASN A 22 -18.76 -3.14 9.32
C ASN A 22 -19.31 -1.70 9.27
N ILE A 23 -18.44 -0.70 9.12
CA ILE A 23 -18.85 0.70 9.00
C ILE A 23 -19.68 0.95 7.73
N ILE A 24 -20.72 1.77 7.87
CA ILE A 24 -21.53 2.26 6.76
C ILE A 24 -20.83 3.49 6.19
N TYR A 25 -20.35 3.39 4.95
CA TYR A 25 -19.55 4.44 4.27
C TYR A 25 -20.17 5.85 4.40
N ASP A 26 -21.46 5.99 4.11
CA ASP A 26 -22.12 7.31 4.06
C ASP A 26 -22.51 7.87 5.44
N SER A 27 -22.24 7.11 6.51
CA SER A 27 -22.61 7.47 7.88
C SER A 27 -21.52 8.21 8.65
N VAL A 28 -20.31 8.30 8.11
CA VAL A 28 -19.20 8.99 8.77
C VAL A 28 -19.52 10.46 8.90
N ARG A 29 -19.46 10.97 10.12
CA ARG A 29 -19.61 12.38 10.48
C ARG A 29 -18.43 12.78 11.36
N VAL A 30 -17.92 13.97 11.13
CA VAL A 30 -16.81 14.54 11.91
C VAL A 30 -17.25 15.92 12.36
N ASP A 31 -17.33 16.10 13.67
CA ASP A 31 -17.54 17.40 14.30
C ASP A 31 -16.22 17.89 14.88
N GLY A 32 -16.01 19.21 14.88
CA GLY A 32 -14.77 19.83 15.36
C GLY A 32 -15.01 21.01 16.28
N ARG A 33 -14.14 21.19 17.27
CA ARG A 33 -14.08 22.36 18.15
C ARG A 33 -12.67 22.93 18.14
N GLY A 34 -12.54 24.24 17.90
CA GLY A 34 -11.25 24.95 17.85
C GLY A 34 -11.10 25.82 16.60
N ASP A 35 -9.88 26.32 16.37
CA ASP A 35 -9.54 27.24 15.27
C ASP A 35 -9.01 26.46 14.05
N GLY A 36 -9.80 25.53 13.52
CA GLY A 36 -9.44 24.73 12.34
C GLY A 36 -10.65 24.37 11.49
N VAL A 37 -10.44 24.30 10.18
CA VAL A 37 -11.46 23.96 9.16
C VAL A 37 -11.21 22.55 8.67
N ILE A 38 -12.26 21.72 8.65
CA ILE A 38 -12.22 20.37 8.08
C ILE A 38 -12.44 20.49 6.57
N HIS A 39 -11.47 20.04 5.78
CA HIS A 39 -11.55 20.10 4.31
C HIS A 39 -12.07 18.81 3.70
N ASP A 40 -11.68 17.67 4.26
CA ASP A 40 -11.96 16.38 3.67
C ASP A 40 -12.00 15.27 4.73
N VAL A 41 -12.88 14.31 4.53
CA VAL A 41 -13.06 13.12 5.35
C VAL A 41 -13.11 11.92 4.43
N GLN A 42 -12.07 11.08 4.47
CA GLN A 42 -11.96 9.90 3.62
C GLN A 42 -11.90 8.62 4.44
N LEU A 43 -12.72 7.64 4.07
CA LEU A 43 -12.59 6.27 4.56
C LEU A 43 -11.65 5.49 3.62
N ARG A 44 -10.56 4.94 4.17
CA ARG A 44 -9.56 4.18 3.43
C ARG A 44 -9.33 2.81 4.05
N ASP A 45 -9.19 1.79 3.21
CA ASP A 45 -8.75 0.47 3.64
C ASP A 45 -7.23 0.49 3.91
N LYS A 46 -6.83 0.32 5.18
CA LYS A 46 -5.43 0.50 5.59
C LYS A 46 -4.50 -0.52 4.91
N ALA A 47 -4.91 -1.78 4.87
CA ALA A 47 -4.14 -2.85 4.25
C ALA A 47 -3.92 -2.59 2.74
N VAL A 48 -4.95 -2.10 2.03
CA VAL A 48 -4.86 -1.73 0.61
C VAL A 48 -3.90 -0.57 0.41
N ALA A 49 -3.93 0.44 1.29
CA ALA A 49 -3.01 1.58 1.22
C ALA A 49 -1.54 1.16 1.42
N GLU A 50 -1.27 0.30 2.40
CA GLU A 50 0.07 -0.25 2.64
C GLU A 50 0.54 -1.12 1.47
N LEU A 51 -0.34 -1.93 0.89
CA LEU A 51 -0.02 -2.74 -0.29
C LEU A 51 0.33 -1.87 -1.51
N ARG A 52 -0.46 -0.81 -1.76
CA ARG A 52 -0.19 0.15 -2.84
C ARG A 52 1.15 0.85 -2.67
N ALA A 53 1.53 1.21 -1.45
CA ALA A 53 2.85 1.78 -1.16
C ALA A 53 3.98 0.80 -1.51
N LYS A 54 3.89 -0.46 -1.05
CA LYS A 54 4.86 -1.52 -1.39
C LYS A 54 4.97 -1.76 -2.89
N ILE A 55 3.85 -1.77 -3.62
CA ILE A 55 3.82 -1.88 -5.07
C ILE A 55 4.57 -0.71 -5.72
N GLY A 56 4.37 0.52 -5.22
CA GLY A 56 5.06 1.71 -5.70
C GLY A 56 6.57 1.60 -5.56
N GLU A 57 7.06 1.23 -4.38
CA GLU A 57 8.49 1.00 -4.13
C GLU A 57 9.05 -0.10 -5.03
N LYS A 58 8.33 -1.23 -5.14
CA LYS A 58 8.79 -2.36 -5.95
C LYS A 58 8.83 -2.04 -7.44
N LYS A 59 7.88 -1.22 -7.93
CA LYS A 59 7.89 -0.74 -9.30
C LYS A 59 9.09 0.16 -9.59
N GLN A 60 9.44 1.06 -8.67
CA GLN A 60 10.65 1.88 -8.79
C GLN A 60 11.92 1.02 -8.85
N GLU A 61 11.99 -0.04 -8.03
CA GLU A 61 13.10 -1.00 -8.08
C GLU A 61 13.19 -1.67 -9.46
N VAL A 62 12.07 -2.18 -10.00
CA VAL A 62 12.00 -2.77 -11.35
C VAL A 62 12.45 -1.78 -12.43
N ASP A 63 11.97 -0.54 -12.39
CA ASP A 63 12.34 0.48 -13.37
C ASP A 63 13.84 0.78 -13.33
N SER A 64 14.42 0.91 -12.12
CA SER A 64 15.86 1.14 -11.94
C SER A 64 16.72 -0.02 -12.48
N LEU A 65 16.25 -1.26 -12.32
CA LEU A 65 16.93 -2.46 -12.83
C LEU A 65 16.83 -2.54 -14.37
N LYS A 66 15.70 -2.14 -14.97
CA LYS A 66 15.53 -2.04 -16.44
C LYS A 66 16.44 -0.99 -17.05
N ASP A 67 16.55 0.17 -16.42
CA ASP A 67 17.50 1.22 -16.83
C ASP A 67 18.93 0.71 -16.76
N ARG A 68 19.28 0.02 -15.67
CA ARG A 68 20.61 -0.56 -15.49
C ARG A 68 20.92 -1.62 -16.54
N GLU A 69 19.96 -2.49 -16.86
CA GLU A 69 20.10 -3.51 -17.91
C GLU A 69 20.32 -2.84 -19.28
N THR A 70 19.54 -1.81 -19.61
CA THR A 70 19.68 -1.04 -20.86
C THR A 70 21.07 -0.41 -20.99
N VAL A 71 21.60 0.16 -19.90
CA VAL A 71 22.96 0.73 -19.89
C VAL A 71 24.03 -0.34 -20.12
N LEU A 72 23.91 -1.50 -19.47
CA LEU A 72 24.85 -2.61 -19.65
C LEU A 72 24.79 -3.18 -21.07
N GLN A 73 23.59 -3.34 -21.63
CA GLN A 73 23.38 -3.79 -23.01
C GLN A 73 24.06 -2.86 -24.02
N LYS A 74 23.86 -1.54 -23.89
CA LYS A 74 24.54 -0.54 -24.73
C LYS A 74 26.06 -0.60 -24.59
N ARG A 75 26.58 -0.87 -23.38
CA ARG A 75 28.02 -0.98 -23.15
C ARG A 75 28.61 -2.19 -23.88
N VAL A 76 27.91 -3.33 -23.89
CA VAL A 76 28.31 -4.50 -24.68
C VAL A 76 28.30 -4.17 -26.18
N GLU A 77 27.24 -3.54 -26.69
CA GLU A 77 27.14 -3.17 -28.11
C GLU A 77 28.27 -2.25 -28.56
N VAL A 78 28.65 -1.26 -27.73
CA VAL A 78 29.78 -0.38 -28.02
C VAL A 78 31.09 -1.16 -28.03
N LEU A 79 31.32 -2.03 -27.03
CA LEU A 79 32.54 -2.86 -26.98
C LEU A 79 32.65 -3.78 -28.20
N ASP A 80 31.56 -4.47 -28.56
CA ASP A 80 31.50 -5.38 -29.70
C ASP A 80 31.74 -4.62 -31.02
N LYS A 81 31.20 -3.39 -31.15
CA LYS A 81 31.42 -2.51 -32.32
C LYS A 81 32.89 -2.07 -32.44
N VAL A 82 33.49 -1.62 -31.34
CA VAL A 82 34.90 -1.16 -31.35
C VAL A 82 35.83 -2.30 -31.73
N VAL A 83 35.59 -3.52 -31.21
CA VAL A 83 36.35 -4.70 -31.65
C VAL A 83 36.16 -5.02 -33.13
N GLY A 84 34.93 -4.92 -33.64
CA GLY A 84 34.66 -5.11 -35.07
C GLY A 84 35.41 -4.12 -35.96
N GLU A 85 35.44 -2.83 -35.56
CA GLU A 85 36.17 -1.78 -36.30
C GLU A 85 37.69 -1.96 -36.23
N VAL A 86 38.25 -2.27 -35.05
CA VAL A 86 39.69 -2.50 -34.88
C VAL A 86 40.13 -3.77 -35.62
N GLY A 87 39.39 -4.87 -35.48
CA GLY A 87 39.67 -6.11 -36.20
C GLY A 87 39.57 -5.95 -37.72
N GLY A 88 38.55 -5.21 -38.20
CA GLY A 88 38.35 -4.93 -39.61
C GLY A 88 39.45 -4.07 -40.23
N ASN A 89 39.87 -2.99 -39.55
CA ASN A 89 40.86 -2.04 -40.06
C ASN A 89 42.30 -2.60 -40.04
N VAL A 90 42.60 -3.51 -39.12
CA VAL A 90 43.96 -4.07 -38.96
C VAL A 90 44.21 -5.26 -39.88
N VAL A 91 43.17 -6.03 -40.21
CA VAL A 91 43.28 -7.21 -41.08
C VAL A 91 43.06 -6.85 -42.56
N ALA A 92 42.42 -5.71 -42.85
CA ALA A 92 42.26 -5.24 -44.22
C ALA A 92 43.60 -4.78 -44.81
N HIS A 93 44.12 -5.53 -45.79
CA HIS A 93 45.20 -5.05 -46.66
C HIS A 93 44.81 -3.69 -47.27
N PRO A 94 45.71 -2.68 -47.29
CA PRO A 94 45.42 -1.44 -47.97
C PRO A 94 45.26 -1.73 -49.47
N ARG A 95 44.06 -1.48 -50.02
CA ARG A 95 43.74 -1.74 -51.44
C ARG A 95 44.60 -0.93 -52.42
N GLU A 96 45.35 0.07 -51.93
CA GLU A 96 46.17 0.99 -52.75
C GLU A 96 47.66 1.03 -52.35
N ALA A 97 48.12 0.23 -51.37
CA ALA A 97 49.53 0.27 -50.97
C ALA A 97 50.42 -0.54 -51.92
N ARG A 98 51.47 0.12 -52.44
CA ARG A 98 52.56 -0.49 -53.23
C ARG A 98 53.63 -1.20 -52.38
N GLU A 99 53.55 -1.10 -51.05
CA GLU A 99 54.51 -1.72 -50.12
C GLU A 99 53.97 -2.99 -49.46
N PRO A 100 54.84 -3.96 -49.09
CA PRO A 100 54.43 -5.13 -48.33
C PRO A 100 53.83 -4.69 -46.99
N PHE A 101 52.56 -5.03 -46.76
CA PHE A 101 51.93 -4.85 -45.47
C PHE A 101 52.63 -5.75 -44.44
N ALA A 102 53.48 -5.15 -43.60
CA ALA A 102 54.15 -5.83 -42.51
C ALA A 102 53.58 -5.30 -41.18
N LEU A 103 52.92 -6.18 -40.43
CA LEU A 103 52.56 -5.91 -39.04
C LEU A 103 53.84 -5.97 -38.22
N ASP A 104 54.25 -4.85 -37.62
CA ASP A 104 55.39 -4.84 -36.71
C ASP A 104 55.02 -5.45 -35.33
N ASP A 105 56.05 -5.87 -34.59
CA ASP A 105 55.88 -6.48 -33.26
C ASP A 105 55.20 -5.54 -32.26
N GLN A 106 55.35 -4.22 -32.44
CA GLN A 106 54.73 -3.21 -31.58
C GLN A 106 53.22 -3.15 -31.81
N THR A 107 52.77 -3.18 -33.06
CA THR A 107 51.36 -3.19 -33.47
C THR A 107 50.70 -4.48 -33.00
N LEU A 108 51.37 -5.62 -33.19
CA LEU A 108 50.91 -6.91 -32.66
C LEU A 108 50.78 -6.89 -31.13
N GLY A 109 51.78 -6.37 -30.42
CA GLY A 109 51.74 -6.24 -28.96
C GLY A 109 50.60 -5.32 -28.46
N ASN A 110 50.34 -4.22 -29.17
CA ASN A 110 49.23 -3.30 -28.86
C ASN A 110 47.86 -3.97 -29.11
N LEU A 111 47.73 -4.75 -30.19
CA LEU A 111 46.53 -5.52 -30.49
C LEU A 111 46.25 -6.56 -29.42
N THR A 112 47.26 -7.34 -29.03
CA THR A 112 47.11 -8.32 -27.95
C THR A 112 46.61 -7.66 -26.67
N LYS A 113 47.20 -6.53 -26.26
CA LYS A 113 46.75 -5.77 -25.08
C LYS A 113 45.30 -5.29 -25.22
N PHE A 114 44.94 -4.76 -26.39
CA PHE A 114 43.58 -4.31 -26.67
C PHE A 114 42.56 -5.44 -26.57
N PHE A 115 42.83 -6.60 -27.20
CA PHE A 115 41.94 -7.76 -27.15
C PHE A 115 41.83 -8.35 -25.74
N SER A 116 42.92 -8.39 -24.97
CA SER A 116 42.87 -8.82 -23.56
C SER A 116 42.01 -7.88 -22.72
N PHE A 117 42.17 -6.56 -22.87
CA PHE A 117 41.34 -5.57 -22.18
C PHE A 117 39.85 -5.70 -22.56
N TYR A 118 39.56 -5.91 -23.85
CA TYR A 118 38.20 -6.13 -24.31
C TYR A 118 37.60 -7.39 -23.71
N ASP A 119 38.33 -8.52 -23.71
CA ASP A 119 37.82 -9.80 -23.21
C ASP A 119 37.47 -9.69 -21.72
N GLU A 120 38.38 -9.12 -20.92
CA GLU A 120 38.16 -8.86 -19.50
C GLU A 120 36.96 -7.92 -19.26
N SER A 121 36.88 -6.81 -20.01
CA SER A 121 35.78 -5.85 -19.91
C SER A 121 34.43 -6.46 -20.32
N SER A 122 34.41 -7.22 -21.41
CA SER A 122 33.21 -7.88 -21.95
C SER A 122 32.70 -8.95 -20.99
N MET A 123 33.61 -9.77 -20.43
CA MET A 123 33.27 -10.74 -19.39
C MET A 123 32.69 -10.09 -18.14
N ALA A 124 33.29 -8.99 -17.67
CA ALA A 124 32.81 -8.26 -16.50
C ALA A 124 31.39 -7.69 -16.74
N VAL A 125 31.18 -7.00 -17.87
CA VAL A 125 29.87 -6.41 -18.19
C VAL A 125 28.80 -7.48 -18.39
N ARG A 126 29.11 -8.58 -19.09
CA ARG A 126 28.15 -9.69 -19.29
C ARG A 126 27.82 -10.42 -17.99
N THR A 127 28.77 -10.52 -17.07
CA THR A 127 28.54 -11.08 -15.72
C THR A 127 27.58 -10.20 -14.92
N GLU A 128 27.79 -8.89 -14.91
CA GLU A 128 26.89 -7.94 -14.28
C GLU A 128 25.49 -7.95 -14.92
N GLN A 129 25.41 -8.03 -16.24
CA GLN A 129 24.14 -8.12 -16.96
C GLN A 129 23.33 -9.37 -16.54
N ARG A 130 23.99 -10.52 -16.36
CA ARG A 130 23.33 -11.74 -15.87
C ARG A 130 22.80 -11.59 -14.44
N LYS A 131 23.51 -10.85 -13.57
CA LYS A 131 23.05 -10.57 -12.20
C LYS A 131 21.82 -9.67 -12.23
N VAL A 132 21.92 -8.52 -12.90
CA VAL A 132 20.81 -7.56 -13.03
C VAL A 132 19.57 -8.20 -13.62
N LYS A 133 19.72 -9.06 -14.64
CA LYS A 133 18.58 -9.79 -15.22
C LYS A 133 17.90 -10.73 -14.22
N LYS A 134 18.67 -11.46 -13.40
CA LYS A 134 18.10 -12.33 -12.36
C LYS A 134 17.38 -11.52 -11.29
N ASP A 135 17.96 -10.39 -10.89
CA ASP A 135 17.36 -9.49 -9.90
C ASP A 135 16.06 -8.87 -10.46
N LEU A 136 16.06 -8.48 -11.73
CA LEU A 136 14.88 -7.99 -12.43
C LEU A 136 13.77 -9.05 -12.49
N GLU A 137 14.07 -10.28 -12.93
CA GLU A 137 13.10 -11.38 -12.97
C GLU A 137 12.54 -11.73 -11.58
N LYS A 138 13.33 -11.57 -10.52
CA LYS A 138 12.87 -11.73 -9.14
C LYS A 138 11.94 -10.58 -8.74
N ALA A 139 12.35 -9.34 -8.98
CA ALA A 139 11.58 -8.16 -8.63
C ALA A 139 10.24 -8.09 -9.38
N GLU A 140 10.19 -8.46 -10.66
CA GLU A 140 8.96 -8.53 -11.45
C GLU A 140 8.00 -9.62 -10.94
N ARG A 141 8.51 -10.77 -10.49
CA ARG A 141 7.69 -11.82 -9.86
C ARG A 141 7.07 -11.35 -8.55
N GLU A 142 7.87 -10.69 -7.71
CA GLU A 142 7.39 -10.13 -6.44
C GLU A 142 6.36 -9.01 -6.67
N LEU A 143 6.59 -8.13 -7.65
CA LEU A 143 5.63 -7.11 -8.05
C LEU A 143 4.31 -7.72 -8.53
N SER A 144 4.37 -8.76 -9.38
CA SER A 144 3.19 -9.48 -9.87
C SER A 144 2.41 -10.12 -8.72
N ALA A 145 3.10 -10.75 -7.75
CA ALA A 145 2.47 -11.32 -6.57
C ALA A 145 1.75 -10.26 -5.73
N LEU A 146 2.39 -9.10 -5.50
CA LEU A 146 1.76 -7.97 -4.79
C LEU A 146 0.54 -7.41 -5.55
N MET A 147 0.57 -7.35 -6.89
CA MET A 147 -0.58 -6.91 -7.68
C MET A 147 -1.76 -7.90 -7.59
N VAL A 148 -1.47 -9.20 -7.55
CA VAL A 148 -2.52 -10.23 -7.32
C VAL A 148 -3.10 -10.10 -5.92
N GLU A 149 -2.25 -9.88 -4.90
CA GLU A 149 -2.69 -9.66 -3.53
C GLU A 149 -3.55 -8.39 -3.40
N LEU A 150 -3.18 -7.30 -4.09
CA LEU A 150 -3.98 -6.07 -4.15
C LEU A 150 -5.35 -6.35 -4.78
N SER A 151 -5.38 -7.04 -5.92
CA SER A 151 -6.64 -7.35 -6.61
C SER A 151 -7.57 -8.21 -5.74
N ARG A 152 -7.01 -9.15 -4.98
CA ARG A 152 -7.77 -9.95 -4.01
C ARG A 152 -8.29 -9.06 -2.88
N ALA A 153 -7.44 -8.25 -2.26
CA ALA A 153 -7.85 -7.34 -1.19
C ALA A 153 -8.93 -6.34 -1.63
N GLU A 154 -8.89 -5.87 -2.88
CA GLU A 154 -9.91 -4.99 -3.45
C GLU A 154 -11.22 -5.74 -3.79
N SER A 155 -11.13 -7.02 -4.17
CA SER A 155 -12.30 -7.86 -4.50
C SER A 155 -12.98 -8.46 -3.26
N ASP A 156 -12.22 -8.78 -2.21
CA ASP A 156 -12.66 -9.35 -0.94
C ASP A 156 -13.21 -8.31 0.05
N ASN A 157 -13.57 -7.11 -0.43
CA ASN A 157 -14.21 -6.05 0.37
C ASN A 157 -15.58 -6.47 0.96
N HIS A 158 -16.01 -7.72 0.75
CA HIS A 158 -17.17 -8.35 1.36
C HIS A 158 -16.87 -9.36 2.48
N THR A 159 -15.62 -9.82 2.64
CA THR A 159 -15.36 -11.04 3.44
C THR A 159 -14.21 -10.96 4.44
N ASP A 160 -13.28 -10.01 4.32
CA ASP A 160 -12.10 -9.96 5.19
C ASP A 160 -12.02 -8.77 6.15
N ASN A 161 -11.51 -9.07 7.35
CA ASN A 161 -11.47 -8.24 8.57
C ASN A 161 -10.48 -7.06 8.49
N PHE A 162 -10.32 -6.42 7.33
CA PHE A 162 -9.40 -5.30 7.19
C PHE A 162 -9.92 -4.07 7.92
N SER A 163 -9.08 -3.52 8.81
CA SER A 163 -9.36 -2.26 9.47
C SER A 163 -9.43 -1.13 8.47
N LYS A 164 -10.58 -0.45 8.45
CA LYS A 164 -10.73 0.81 7.73
C LYS A 164 -10.11 1.92 8.58
N SER A 165 -9.74 3.01 7.93
CA SER A 165 -9.15 4.18 8.55
C SER A 165 -9.90 5.42 8.07
N ILE A 166 -10.23 6.31 9.00
CA ILE A 166 -10.84 7.60 8.69
C ILE A 166 -9.72 8.64 8.68
N VAL A 167 -9.49 9.24 7.53
CA VAL A 167 -8.49 10.27 7.30
C VAL A 167 -9.20 11.62 7.24
N ILE A 168 -8.79 12.55 8.10
CA ILE A 168 -9.42 13.88 8.22
C ILE A 168 -8.35 14.94 7.92
N ALA A 169 -8.56 15.70 6.85
CA ALA A 169 -7.72 16.83 6.47
C ALA A 169 -8.21 18.10 7.15
N ILE A 170 -7.34 18.79 7.87
CA ILE A 170 -7.68 19.97 8.68
C ILE A 170 -6.67 21.06 8.39
N GLU A 171 -7.16 22.28 8.18
CA GLU A 171 -6.32 23.47 8.03
C GLU A 171 -6.57 24.43 9.19
N SER A 172 -5.52 24.99 9.77
CA SER A 172 -5.59 25.96 10.86
C SER A 172 -4.66 27.13 10.58
N GLU A 173 -5.22 28.29 10.26
CA GLU A 173 -4.44 29.48 9.89
C GLU A 173 -3.59 30.02 11.05
N LYS A 174 -4.08 29.91 12.29
CA LYS A 174 -3.40 30.49 13.47
C LYS A 174 -2.53 29.47 14.22
N GLY A 175 -2.63 28.20 13.87
CA GLY A 175 -2.10 27.10 14.67
C GLY A 175 -2.86 26.95 15.98
N GLY A 176 -3.19 25.72 16.37
CA GLY A 176 -3.94 25.49 17.61
C GLY A 176 -4.34 24.03 17.81
N SER A 177 -4.83 23.73 19.01
CA SER A 177 -5.45 22.43 19.29
C SER A 177 -6.87 22.43 18.76
N VAL A 178 -7.16 21.57 17.79
CA VAL A 178 -8.52 21.22 17.37
C VAL A 178 -8.91 19.94 18.10
N GLU A 179 -10.11 19.87 18.64
CA GLU A 179 -10.73 18.64 19.15
C GLU A 179 -11.74 18.13 18.13
N LEU A 180 -11.68 16.85 17.78
CA LEU A 180 -12.56 16.24 16.79
C LEU A 180 -13.39 15.13 17.42
N GLU A 181 -14.65 15.04 17.04
CA GLU A 181 -15.55 13.95 17.37
C GLU A 181 -15.94 13.23 16.08
N VAL A 182 -15.53 11.97 15.94
CA VAL A 182 -15.87 11.15 14.77
C VAL A 182 -16.99 10.21 15.16
N SER A 183 -18.10 10.25 14.42
CA SER A 183 -19.23 9.33 14.60
C SER A 183 -19.55 8.59 13.31
N TYR A 184 -19.92 7.32 13.43
CA TYR A 184 -20.29 6.49 12.29
C TYR A 184 -21.25 5.38 12.71
N GLN A 185 -21.95 4.81 11.72
CA GLN A 185 -22.82 3.67 11.92
C GLN A 185 -22.14 2.37 11.51
N VAL A 186 -22.48 1.29 12.21
CA VAL A 186 -21.96 -0.05 11.95
C VAL A 186 -23.08 -1.08 11.78
N TYR A 187 -22.85 -2.10 10.96
CA TYR A 187 -23.63 -3.33 10.90
C TYR A 187 -23.20 -4.33 11.98
N GLY A 188 -24.02 -5.38 12.20
CA GLY A 188 -23.67 -6.47 13.11
C GLY A 188 -24.01 -6.23 14.57
N ALA A 189 -24.79 -5.19 14.88
CA ALA A 189 -25.36 -4.95 16.20
C ALA A 189 -26.87 -5.15 16.17
N SER A 190 -27.40 -5.93 17.10
CA SER A 190 -28.83 -6.09 17.28
C SER A 190 -29.21 -6.04 18.75
N TRP A 191 -30.44 -5.62 19.00
CA TRP A 191 -31.04 -5.62 20.32
C TRP A 191 -32.45 -6.18 20.22
N HIS A 192 -32.85 -6.97 21.21
CA HIS A 192 -34.23 -7.42 21.34
C HIS A 192 -34.69 -7.32 22.80
N PRO A 193 -35.93 -6.83 23.02
CA PRO A 193 -36.50 -6.79 24.35
C PRO A 193 -36.79 -8.20 24.87
N SER A 194 -36.69 -8.39 26.18
CA SER A 194 -37.22 -9.56 26.88
C SER A 194 -37.88 -9.15 28.17
N TYR A 195 -38.97 -9.82 28.50
CA TYR A 195 -39.81 -9.50 29.65
C TYR A 195 -39.86 -10.71 30.58
N ASP A 196 -39.58 -10.50 31.87
CA ASP A 196 -39.87 -11.47 32.93
C ASP A 196 -41.11 -11.00 33.68
N MET A 197 -42.20 -11.76 33.57
CA MET A 197 -43.46 -11.47 34.26
C MET A 197 -43.65 -12.49 35.38
N ARG A 198 -43.70 -12.01 36.62
CA ARG A 198 -43.96 -12.83 37.80
C ARG A 198 -45.26 -12.43 38.44
N VAL A 199 -46.10 -13.43 38.68
CA VAL A 199 -47.41 -13.27 39.33
C VAL A 199 -47.32 -13.91 40.70
N GLU A 200 -47.49 -13.10 41.74
CA GLU A 200 -47.62 -13.59 43.11
C GLU A 200 -49.12 -13.77 43.43
N THR A 201 -49.53 -15.03 43.61
CA THR A 201 -50.92 -15.40 43.93
C THR A 201 -51.12 -15.74 45.42
N SER A 202 -50.04 -15.95 46.16
CA SER A 202 -50.06 -16.22 47.61
C SER A 202 -50.07 -14.90 48.39
N GLY A 203 -51.27 -14.38 48.70
CA GLY A 203 -51.46 -13.13 49.45
C GLY A 203 -52.11 -12.03 48.60
N LYS A 204 -51.62 -10.79 48.71
CA LYS A 204 -52.11 -9.67 47.88
C LYS A 204 -51.62 -9.89 46.45
N GLN A 205 -52.57 -10.09 45.52
CA GLN A 205 -52.26 -10.28 44.09
C GLN A 205 -51.40 -9.13 43.59
N SER A 206 -50.24 -9.45 43.04
CA SER A 206 -49.34 -8.47 42.42
C SER A 206 -48.69 -9.06 41.18
N LEU A 207 -48.50 -8.20 40.18
CA LEU A 207 -47.80 -8.50 38.94
C LEU A 207 -46.51 -7.69 38.93
N LYS A 208 -45.36 -8.37 38.88
CA LYS A 208 -44.07 -7.74 38.69
C LYS A 208 -43.60 -8.00 37.26
N ILE A 209 -43.40 -6.93 36.50
CA ILE A 209 -42.82 -6.99 35.16
C ILE A 209 -41.40 -6.46 35.26
N THR A 210 -40.42 -7.26 34.85
CA THR A 210 -39.02 -6.84 34.71
C THR A 210 -38.67 -6.80 33.24
N TYR A 211 -38.14 -5.67 32.80
CA TYR A 211 -37.73 -5.45 31.41
C TYR A 211 -36.22 -5.61 31.28
N PHE A 212 -35.79 -6.38 30.29
CA PHE A 212 -34.40 -6.55 29.92
C PHE A 212 -34.24 -6.22 28.44
N GLY A 213 -33.10 -5.65 28.07
CA GLY A 213 -32.67 -5.51 26.69
C GLY A 213 -31.49 -6.44 26.44
N ASN A 214 -31.68 -7.46 25.60
CA ASN A 214 -30.57 -8.31 25.20
C ASN A 214 -29.89 -7.69 23.99
N ILE A 215 -28.58 -7.51 24.08
CA ILE A 215 -27.76 -6.94 23.02
C ILE A 215 -26.84 -8.04 22.50
N SER A 216 -26.83 -8.24 21.20
CA SER A 216 -25.90 -9.13 20.51
C SER A 216 -25.11 -8.33 19.50
N GLN A 217 -23.80 -8.57 19.43
CA GLN A 217 -22.94 -7.78 18.57
C GLN A 217 -21.79 -8.60 17.97
N THR A 218 -21.52 -8.39 16.69
CA THR A 218 -20.37 -8.88 15.93
C THR A 218 -19.67 -7.72 15.22
N THR A 219 -19.79 -6.50 15.77
CA THR A 219 -19.28 -5.28 15.10
C THR A 219 -17.77 -5.17 15.13
N LEU A 220 -17.09 -5.97 15.96
CA LEU A 220 -15.64 -5.93 16.22
C LEU A 220 -15.14 -4.60 16.84
N GLU A 221 -16.06 -3.75 17.30
CA GLU A 221 -15.76 -2.55 18.07
C GLU A 221 -15.80 -2.85 19.57
N ASP A 222 -14.98 -2.13 20.34
CA ASP A 222 -15.02 -2.18 21.81
C ASP A 222 -16.14 -1.29 22.34
N TRP A 223 -17.07 -1.90 23.08
CA TRP A 223 -18.24 -1.23 23.63
C TRP A 223 -18.16 -1.02 25.15
N SER A 224 -17.00 -1.27 25.76
CA SER A 224 -16.82 -1.21 27.22
C SER A 224 -17.27 0.13 27.84
N ASN A 225 -17.26 1.22 27.04
CA ASN A 225 -17.70 2.56 27.45
C ASN A 225 -18.79 3.16 26.54
N ALA A 226 -19.53 2.34 25.77
CA ALA A 226 -20.54 2.85 24.85
C ALA A 226 -21.82 3.29 25.58
N ALA A 227 -22.28 4.52 25.36
CA ALA A 227 -23.57 5.00 25.83
C ALA A 227 -24.69 4.38 24.98
N LEU A 228 -25.45 3.44 25.56
CA LEU A 228 -26.55 2.79 24.88
C LEU A 228 -27.80 3.68 24.93
N VAL A 229 -28.22 4.18 23.77
CA VAL A 229 -29.46 4.95 23.61
C VAL A 229 -30.50 4.04 22.96
N SER A 230 -31.44 3.51 23.76
CA SER A 230 -32.60 2.78 23.25
C SER A 230 -33.72 3.78 22.89
N PHE A 231 -34.17 3.75 21.64
CA PHE A 231 -35.42 4.40 21.26
C PHE A 231 -36.56 3.47 21.66
N SER A 232 -37.16 3.70 22.83
CA SER A 232 -38.38 2.99 23.22
C SER A 232 -39.52 3.49 22.33
N PRO A 233 -40.22 2.63 21.56
CA PRO A 233 -41.46 3.03 20.92
C PRO A 233 -42.44 3.36 22.05
N HIS A 234 -42.91 4.60 22.10
CA HIS A 234 -44.08 4.92 22.92
C HIS A 234 -45.24 4.07 22.39
N PHE A 235 -45.63 3.05 23.14
CA PHE A 235 -46.95 2.46 22.96
C PHE A 235 -47.95 3.54 23.38
N LEU A 236 -48.57 4.18 22.39
CA LEU A 236 -49.76 4.98 22.60
C LEU A 236 -50.82 4.04 23.21
N SER A 237 -51.19 4.31 24.46
CA SER A 237 -52.35 3.72 25.12
C SER A 237 -53.63 4.42 24.68
#